data_AF-A0A1F3Y9T3-F1
#
_entry.id   AF-A0A1F3Y9T3-F1
#
_cell.length_a   1.000
_cell.length_b   1.000
_cell.length_c   1.000
_cell.angle_alpha   90.00
_cell.angle_beta   90.00
_cell.angle_gamma   90.00
#
_symmetry.space_group_name_H-M   'P 1'
#
loop_
_entity.id
_entity.type
_entity.pdbx_description
1 polymer ?
#
loop_
_entity_poly.entity_id
_entity_poly.type
_entity_poly.pdbx_seq_one_letter_code
_entity_poly.pdbx_strand_id
1 'polypeptide(L)'
;MRSGDLFAMRSDDDSPLGWFRLGMAMQDSWLELTRRGISVQPVGVSLLVYRYRKEALRNVFRFSPKQQMRLDRANRFFSEQYSIDLLKPCLVFRAGFGPRIQNLSSRRKPGVTPIKS
;
A
#
# COMPACT_ATOMS: atom_id res chain seq x y z
N MET A 1 -7.30 -0.66 22.63
CA MET A 1 -6.59 -0.88 21.35
C MET A 1 -6.02 0.48 20.93
N ARG A 2 -4.71 0.72 21.00
CA ARG A 2 -4.15 2.01 20.51
C ARG A 2 -4.22 1.98 18.98
N SER A 3 -5.11 2.77 18.40
CA SER A 3 -5.32 2.88 16.96
C SER A 3 -4.07 3.47 16.31
N GLY A 4 -3.54 2.80 15.30
CA GLY A 4 -2.54 3.41 14.42
C GLY A 4 -3.20 4.46 13.52
N ASP A 5 -2.49 5.56 13.29
CA ASP A 5 -2.88 6.63 12.37
C ASP A 5 -2.83 6.13 10.93
N LEU A 6 -3.71 6.66 10.10
CA LEU A 6 -3.74 6.37 8.68
C LEU A 6 -3.08 7.52 7.92
N PHE A 7 -2.17 7.19 7.01
CA PHE A 7 -1.56 8.17 6.13
C PHE A 7 -1.53 7.66 4.69
N ALA A 8 -1.49 8.58 3.75
CA ALA A 8 -1.46 8.30 2.33
C ALA A 8 -0.33 9.08 1.67
N MET A 9 0.35 8.43 0.73
CA MET A 9 1.27 9.07 -0.19
C MET A 9 0.63 9.08 -1.56
N ARG A 10 0.62 10.25 -2.21
CA ARG A 10 0.02 10.43 -3.52
C ARG A 10 1.04 10.93 -4.52
N SER A 11 0.82 10.62 -5.79
CA SER A 11 1.54 11.19 -6.93
C SER A 11 0.54 11.83 -7.88
N ASP A 12 0.87 13.01 -8.39
CA ASP A 12 0.15 13.63 -9.51
C ASP A 12 0.63 13.08 -10.86
N ASP A 13 1.75 12.35 -10.87
CA ASP A 13 2.29 11.61 -12.02
C ASP A 13 1.81 10.16 -11.98
N ASP A 14 1.01 9.79 -12.98
CA ASP A 14 0.44 8.44 -13.16
C ASP A 14 1.18 7.60 -14.22
N SER A 15 2.43 7.97 -14.53
CA SER A 15 3.31 7.16 -15.35
C SER A 15 3.92 6.00 -14.52
N PRO A 16 4.45 4.95 -15.18
CA PRO A 16 5.24 3.93 -14.50
C PRO A 16 6.40 4.50 -13.67
N LEU A 17 7.03 5.59 -14.14
CA LEU A 17 8.08 6.28 -13.40
C LEU A 17 7.54 7.00 -12.16
N GLY A 18 6.36 7.63 -12.25
CA GLY A 18 5.66 8.23 -11.12
C GLY A 18 5.36 7.20 -10.02
N TRP A 19 4.83 6.04 -10.40
CA TRP A 19 4.62 4.91 -9.48
C TRP A 19 5.91 4.38 -8.86
N PHE A 20 6.98 4.27 -9.65
CA PHE A 20 8.29 3.87 -9.14
C PHE A 20 8.81 4.87 -8.09
N ARG A 21 8.74 6.17 -8.36
CA ARG A 21 9.13 7.24 -7.43
C ARG A 21 8.27 7.22 -6.16
N LEU A 22 6.97 7.00 -6.28
CA LEU A 22 6.06 6.84 -5.15
C LEU A 22 6.46 5.65 -4.27
N GLY A 23 6.84 4.53 -4.88
CA GLY A 23 7.37 3.35 -4.18
C GLY A 23 8.69 3.61 -3.44
N MET A 24 9.60 4.37 -4.05
CA MET A 24 10.87 4.78 -3.41
C MET A 24 10.61 5.67 -2.18
N ALA A 25 9.78 6.70 -2.32
CA ALA A 25 9.41 7.59 -1.20
C ALA A 25 8.73 6.84 -0.04
N MET A 26 7.89 5.86 -0.38
CA MET A 26 7.28 4.95 0.58
C MET A 26 8.32 4.12 1.32
N GLN A 27 9.29 3.54 0.61
CA GLN A 27 10.35 2.75 1.22
C GLN A 27 11.14 3.58 2.23
N ASP A 28 11.55 4.79 1.86
CA ASP A 28 12.34 5.68 2.73
C ASP A 28 11.56 6.04 4.00
N SER A 29 10.28 6.37 3.84
CA SER A 29 9.40 6.69 4.97
C SER A 29 9.15 5.49 5.87
N TRP A 30 8.95 4.30 5.29
CA TRP A 30 8.80 3.06 6.06
C TRP A 30 10.03 2.79 6.91
N LEU A 31 11.22 2.90 6.32
CA LEU A 31 12.49 2.67 7.02
C LEU A 31 12.67 3.65 8.18
N GLU A 32 12.37 4.93 7.98
CA GLU A 32 12.49 5.93 9.06
C GLU A 32 11.47 5.69 10.19
N LEU A 33 10.22 5.35 9.86
CA LEU A 33 9.21 4.98 10.85
C LEU A 33 9.66 3.75 11.65
N THR A 34 10.20 2.73 10.96
CA THR A 34 10.71 1.51 11.60
C THR A 34 11.90 1.81 12.50
N ARG A 35 12.82 2.69 12.09
CA ARG A 35 13.96 3.15 12.92
C ARG A 35 13.50 3.80 14.22
N ARG A 36 12.37 4.51 14.17
CA ARG A 36 11.71 5.13 15.35
C ARG A 36 10.85 4.14 16.15
N GLY A 37 10.82 2.87 15.78
CA GLY A 37 10.02 1.84 16.46
C GLY A 37 8.52 1.92 16.16
N ILE A 38 8.12 2.59 15.08
CA ILE A 38 6.74 2.67 14.61
C ILE A 38 6.49 1.53 13.62
N SER A 39 5.45 0.74 13.87
CA SER A 39 5.03 -0.34 12.97
C SER A 39 4.21 0.24 11.82
N VAL A 40 4.47 -0.22 10.60
CA VAL A 40 3.76 0.21 9.38
C VAL A 40 3.06 -0.99 8.74
N GLN A 41 1.80 -0.81 8.33
CA GLN A 41 1.02 -1.81 7.61
C GLN A 41 0.44 -1.21 6.32
N PRO A 42 0.72 -1.78 5.13
CA PRO A 42 0.11 -1.36 3.88
C PRO A 42 -1.38 -1.71 3.85
N VAL A 43 -2.17 -0.79 3.32
CA VAL A 43 -3.61 -0.99 3.08
C VAL A 43 -3.82 -1.20 1.58
N GLY A 44 -3.89 -2.47 1.16
CA GLY A 44 -3.94 -2.86 -0.25
C GLY A 44 -5.20 -2.45 -1.02
N VAL A 45 -6.23 -1.93 -0.33
CA VAL A 45 -7.48 -1.50 -0.99
C VAL A 45 -7.26 -0.33 -1.96
N SER A 46 -6.28 0.53 -1.68
CA SER A 46 -5.90 1.66 -2.53
C SER A 46 -5.55 1.21 -3.95
N LEU A 47 -4.67 0.20 -4.06
CA LEU A 47 -4.26 -0.38 -5.33
C LEU A 47 -5.40 -1.11 -6.06
N LEU A 48 -6.29 -1.78 -5.31
CA LEU A 48 -7.44 -2.48 -5.91
C LEU A 48 -8.47 -1.50 -6.49
N VAL A 49 -8.74 -0.40 -5.80
CA VAL A 49 -9.64 0.66 -6.30
C VAL A 49 -9.05 1.33 -7.53
N TYR A 50 -7.78 1.73 -7.47
CA TYR A 50 -7.07 2.33 -8.60
C TYR A 50 -7.10 1.39 -9.82
N ARG A 51 -6.74 0.11 -9.63
CA ARG A 51 -6.77 -0.91 -10.68
C ARG A 51 -8.16 -1.13 -11.25
N TYR A 52 -9.19 -1.23 -10.40
CA TYR A 52 -10.57 -1.37 -10.85
C TYR A 52 -10.96 -0.24 -11.80
N ARG A 53 -10.57 1.01 -11.53
CA ARG A 53 -10.99 2.14 -12.36
C ARG A 53 -10.15 2.32 -13.62
N LYS A 54 -8.84 2.10 -13.55
CA LYS A 54 -7.91 2.26 -14.68
C LYS A 54 -7.85 1.05 -15.61
N GLU A 55 -7.86 -0.17 -15.07
CA GLU A 55 -7.68 -1.40 -15.83
C GLU A 55 -8.99 -2.10 -16.23
N ALA A 56 -10.12 -1.87 -15.55
CA ALA A 56 -11.40 -2.39 -16.04
C ALA A 56 -11.75 -1.80 -17.41
N LEU A 57 -11.26 -0.59 -17.71
CA LEU A 57 -11.38 0.05 -19.04
C LEU A 57 -10.55 -0.66 -20.13
N ARG A 58 -9.55 -1.45 -19.74
CA ARG A 58 -8.64 -2.16 -20.67
C ARG A 58 -8.97 -3.65 -20.83
N ASN A 59 -10.09 -4.13 -20.28
CA ASN A 59 -10.55 -5.53 -20.35
C ASN A 59 -9.57 -6.61 -19.82
N VAL A 60 -8.49 -6.24 -19.13
CA VAL A 60 -7.47 -7.19 -18.63
C VAL A 60 -7.96 -7.97 -17.39
N PHE A 61 -8.86 -7.39 -16.61
CA PHE A 61 -9.40 -8.00 -15.39
C PHE A 61 -10.83 -7.52 -15.14
N ARG A 62 -11.78 -8.44 -14.93
CA ARG A 62 -13.18 -8.09 -14.65
C ARG A 62 -13.56 -8.43 -13.22
N PHE A 63 -13.81 -7.40 -12.42
CA PHE A 63 -14.41 -7.54 -11.09
C PHE A 63 -15.89 -7.90 -11.21
N SER A 64 -16.39 -8.79 -10.36
CA SER A 64 -17.84 -9.07 -10.28
C SER A 64 -18.61 -7.84 -9.78
N PRO A 65 -19.92 -7.69 -10.09
CA PRO A 65 -20.71 -6.55 -9.62
C PRO A 65 -20.62 -6.33 -8.10
N LYS A 66 -20.59 -7.42 -7.32
CA LYS A 66 -20.43 -7.38 -5.86
C LYS A 66 -19.07 -6.82 -5.42
N GLN A 67 -17.99 -7.15 -6.14
CA GLN A 67 -16.67 -6.60 -5.86
C GLN A 67 -16.60 -5.12 -6.24
N GLN A 68 -17.19 -4.72 -7.36
CA GLN A 68 -17.25 -3.32 -7.80
C GLN A 68 -17.94 -2.45 -6.75
N MET A 69 -19.13 -2.85 -6.27
CA MET A 69 -19.83 -2.14 -5.19
C MET A 69 -19.00 -1.99 -3.92
N ARG A 70 -18.20 -3.02 -3.56
CA ARG A 70 -17.31 -2.97 -2.39
C ARG A 70 -16.16 -1.98 -2.59
N LEU A 71 -15.58 -1.93 -3.79
CA LEU A 71 -14.50 -1.00 -4.12
C LEU A 71 -15.00 0.44 -4.22
N ASP A 72 -16.17 0.68 -4.80
CA ASP A 72 -16.79 2.02 -4.79
C ASP A 72 -17.11 2.49 -3.37
N ARG A 73 -17.63 1.59 -2.52
CA ARG A 73 -17.86 1.91 -1.10
C ARG A 73 -16.55 2.21 -0.38
N ALA A 74 -15.48 1.48 -0.67
CA ALA A 74 -14.16 1.76 -0.11
C ALA A 74 -13.66 3.14 -0.55
N ASN A 75 -13.75 3.49 -1.84
CA ASN A 75 -13.36 4.81 -2.33
C ASN A 75 -14.12 5.93 -1.63
N ARG A 76 -15.46 5.81 -1.51
CA ARG A 76 -16.29 6.78 -0.79
C ARG A 76 -15.87 6.93 0.66
N PHE A 77 -15.69 5.82 1.37
CA PHE A 77 -15.24 5.82 2.76
C PHE A 77 -13.90 6.56 2.94
N PHE A 78 -12.91 6.29 2.10
CA PHE A 78 -11.61 6.96 2.17
C PHE A 78 -11.69 8.45 1.83
N SER A 79 -12.49 8.82 0.84
CA SER A 79 -12.70 10.21 0.46
C SER A 79 -13.42 10.99 1.57
N GLU A 80 -14.48 10.44 2.15
CA GLU A 80 -15.31 11.11 3.15
C GLU A 80 -14.64 11.20 4.51
N GLN A 81 -13.98 10.12 4.95
CA GLN A 81 -13.42 10.04 6.31
C GLN A 81 -12.00 10.57 6.41
N TYR A 82 -11.22 10.50 5.31
CA TYR A 82 -9.80 10.82 5.34
C TYR A 82 -9.38 11.83 4.25
N SER A 83 -10.30 12.32 3.41
CA SER A 83 -9.98 13.19 2.26
C SER A 83 -8.95 12.57 1.31
N ILE A 84 -8.95 11.23 1.20
CA ILE A 84 -8.06 10.48 0.31
C ILE A 84 -8.85 9.99 -0.90
N ASP A 85 -8.47 10.44 -2.08
CA ASP A 85 -8.98 9.95 -3.36
C ASP A 85 -8.19 8.74 -3.84
N LEU A 86 -8.78 7.54 -3.75
CA LEU A 86 -8.14 6.29 -4.18
C LEU A 86 -8.20 6.07 -5.70
N LEU A 87 -8.81 6.98 -6.45
CA LEU A 87 -8.81 6.96 -7.92
C LEU A 87 -7.50 7.51 -8.51
N LYS A 88 -6.68 8.16 -7.68
CA LYS A 88 -5.36 8.69 -8.06
C LYS A 88 -4.24 7.74 -7.62
N PRO A 89 -3.03 7.87 -8.20
CA PRO A 89 -1.85 7.15 -7.71
C PRO A 89 -1.62 7.42 -6.24
N CYS A 90 -1.92 6.43 -5.41
CA CYS A 90 -1.92 6.57 -3.97
C CYS A 90 -1.56 5.25 -3.29
N LEU A 91 -0.71 5.34 -2.27
CA LEU A 91 -0.39 4.24 -1.37
C LEU A 91 -0.85 4.61 0.05
N VAL A 92 -1.68 3.75 0.65
CA VAL A 92 -2.26 4.00 1.98
C VAL A 92 -1.65 3.05 3.01
N PHE A 93 -1.36 3.59 4.19
CA PHE A 93 -0.71 2.88 5.27
C PHE A 93 -1.35 3.19 6.61
N ARG A 94 -1.22 2.23 7.53
CA ARG A 94 -1.43 2.45 8.95
C ARG A 94 -0.07 2.49 9.63
N ALA A 95 0.19 3.51 10.45
CA ALA A 95 1.36 3.61 11.30
C ALA A 95 0.94 3.69 12.76
N GLY A 96 1.65 2.99 13.64
CA GLY A 96 1.41 3.15 15.06
C GLY A 96 2.37 2.34 15.92
N PHE A 97 2.32 2.61 17.22
CA PHE A 97 3.02 1.80 18.20
C PHE A 97 2.25 0.50 18.41
N GLY A 98 2.87 -0.62 18.07
CA GLY A 98 2.32 -1.95 18.22
C GLY A 98 3.39 -2.95 18.65
N PRO A 99 3.01 -4.21 18.93
CA PRO A 99 3.98 -5.25 19.22
C PRO A 99 5.01 -5.32 18.08
N ARG A 100 6.30 -5.26 18.43
CA ARG A 100 7.39 -5.46 17.47
C ARG A 100 7.34 -6.90 17.00
N ILE A 101 6.90 -7.12 15.77
CA ILE A 101 7.07 -8.42 15.10
C ILE A 101 8.52 -8.47 14.64
N GLN A 102 9.31 -9.37 15.22
CA GLN A 102 10.66 -9.63 14.71
C GLN A 102 10.53 -10.25 13.33
N ASN A 103 11.17 -9.63 12.34
CA ASN A 103 11.27 -10.24 11.03
C ASN A 103 12.25 -11.41 11.11
N LEU A 104 11.73 -12.62 11.22
CA LEU A 104 12.51 -13.85 11.21
C LEU A 104 12.93 -14.28 9.80
N SER A 105 12.40 -13.62 8.75
CA SER A 105 12.88 -13.87 7.40
C SER A 105 14.25 -13.24 7.24
N SER A 106 15.28 -14.07 7.04
CA SER A 106 16.51 -13.59 6.47
C SER A 106 16.20 -13.17 5.03
N ARG A 107 16.23 -11.86 4.74
CA ARG A 107 16.59 -11.47 3.37
C ARG A 107 17.93 -12.15 3.14
N ARG A 108 17.97 -13.19 2.27
CA ARG A 108 19.22 -13.83 1.90
C ARG A 108 20.19 -12.70 1.53
N LYS A 109 21.33 -12.62 2.22
CA LYS A 109 22.43 -11.81 1.71
C LYS A 109 22.73 -12.34 0.30
N PRO A 110 22.85 -11.47 -0.72
CA PRO A 110 23.30 -11.91 -2.03
C PRO A 110 24.62 -12.69 -1.85
N GLY A 111 24.67 -13.94 -2.29
CA GLY A 111 25.90 -14.76 -2.26
C GLY A 111 25.95 -15.93 -1.26
N VAL A 112 24.88 -16.24 -0.50
CA VAL A 112 24.88 -17.44 0.37
C VAL A 112 24.29 -18.64 -0.39
N THR A 113 25.16 -19.54 -0.84
CA THR A 113 24.80 -20.84 -1.46
C THR A 113 24.09 -21.73 -0.42
N PRO A 114 23.04 -22.49 -0.80
CA PRO A 114 22.36 -23.36 0.15
C PRO A 114 23.31 -24.47 0.62
N ILE A 115 23.42 -24.65 1.93
CA ILE A 115 23.99 -25.88 2.48
C ILE A 115 22.99 -26.98 2.17
N LYS A 116 23.40 -27.95 1.33
CA LYS A 116 22.63 -29.17 1.10
C LYS A 116 22.68 -30.00 2.37
N SER A 117 21.52 -30.20 3.00
CA SER A 117 21.26 -31.32 3.90
C SER A 117 20.81 -32.50 3.07
#